data_AF-A0A959ARA7-F1
#
_entry.id   AF-A0A959ARA7-F1
#
_cell.length_a   1.000
_cell.length_b   1.000
_cell.length_c   1.000
_cell.angle_alpha   90.00
_cell.angle_beta   90.00
_cell.angle_gamma   90.00
#
_symmetry.space_group_name_H-M   'P 1'
#
loop_
_entity.id
_entity.type
_entity.pdbx_description
1 polymer ?
#
loop_
_entity_poly.entity_id
_entity_poly.type
_entity_poly.pdbx_seq_one_letter_code
_entity_poly.pdbx_strand_id
1 'polypeptide(L)'
;QIRIAKEFIKFNERCFVRLLGDMRSYNYVVDITPDIEGSQFRMRAIDFDQQSFEGRKSFYLPQYFKENNPIIFLGMKHMRQETVKQYQLEERSLIAARVKTSGVQFTGLMEVMVQDELSTEEKIGQLKEELAYHHKNSLFHKCKTMGEIVLTNIQLLLQKDFKQSILYEE
;
A
#
# COMPACT_ATOMS: atom_id res chain seq x y z
N GLN A 1 -7.38 -15.49 -14.99
CA GLN A 1 -8.26 -14.96 -13.91
C GLN A 1 -7.55 -14.90 -12.55
N ILE A 2 -7.05 -16.02 -12.00
CA ILE A 2 -6.33 -16.01 -10.70
C ILE A 2 -5.11 -15.07 -10.71
N ARG A 3 -4.31 -15.05 -11.79
CA ARG A 3 -3.08 -14.25 -11.88
C ARG A 3 -3.31 -12.73 -11.79
N ILE A 4 -4.35 -12.21 -12.45
CA ILE A 4 -4.66 -10.77 -12.40
C ILE A 4 -5.24 -10.37 -11.02
N ALA A 5 -6.06 -11.23 -10.40
CA ALA A 5 -6.55 -11.00 -9.04
C ALA A 5 -5.41 -11.06 -8.00
N LYS A 6 -4.44 -11.98 -8.16
CA LYS A 6 -3.22 -12.02 -7.34
C LYS A 6 -2.48 -10.69 -7.43
N GLU A 7 -2.33 -10.19 -8.66
CA GLU A 7 -1.65 -8.93 -8.89
C GLU A 7 -2.39 -7.73 -8.27
N PHE A 8 -3.73 -7.73 -8.25
CA PHE A 8 -4.51 -6.68 -7.58
C PHE A 8 -4.28 -6.65 -6.06
N ILE A 9 -4.18 -7.81 -5.41
CA ILE A 9 -3.85 -7.88 -3.97
C ILE A 9 -2.48 -7.26 -3.72
N LYS A 10 -1.49 -7.61 -4.54
CA LYS A 10 -0.14 -7.03 -4.46
C LYS A 10 -0.14 -5.53 -4.73
N PHE A 11 -0.91 -5.08 -5.71
CA PHE A 11 -1.05 -3.66 -6.02
C PHE A 11 -1.65 -2.88 -4.87
N ASN A 12 -2.67 -3.43 -4.21
CA ASN A 12 -3.31 -2.85 -3.04
C ASN A 12 -2.31 -2.66 -1.89
N GLU A 13 -1.48 -3.67 -1.60
CA GLU A 13 -0.38 -3.53 -0.62
C GLU A 13 0.64 -2.47 -1.04
N ARG A 14 1.05 -2.43 -2.31
CA ARG A 14 1.98 -1.40 -2.79
C ARG A 14 1.44 0.00 -2.59
N CYS A 15 0.15 0.19 -2.85
CA CYS A 15 -0.49 1.48 -2.69
C CYS A 15 -0.53 1.87 -1.21
N PHE A 16 -0.96 0.94 -0.36
CA PHE A 16 -1.09 1.20 1.06
C PHE A 16 0.24 1.49 1.75
N VAL A 17 1.28 0.69 1.49
CA VAL A 17 2.61 0.87 2.10
C VAL A 17 3.23 2.22 1.76
N ARG A 18 3.01 2.71 0.53
CA ARG A 18 3.54 3.99 0.06
C ARG A 18 2.62 5.17 0.29
N LEU A 19 1.41 4.91 0.80
CA LEU A 19 0.32 5.87 0.83
C LEU A 19 0.10 6.50 -0.55
N LEU A 20 -0.08 5.66 -1.57
CA LEU A 20 -0.44 6.08 -2.92
C LEU A 20 -1.96 6.14 -3.05
N GLY A 21 -2.50 7.35 -3.08
CA GLY A 21 -3.94 7.61 -3.05
C GLY A 21 -4.62 7.54 -4.42
N ASP A 22 -5.95 7.60 -4.41
CA ASP A 22 -6.84 7.65 -5.58
C ASP A 22 -6.57 6.61 -6.68
N MET A 23 -6.47 5.33 -6.30
CA MET A 23 -6.19 4.24 -7.25
C MET A 23 -7.48 3.65 -7.84
N ARG A 24 -8.30 4.51 -8.46
CA ARG A 24 -9.42 4.10 -9.32
C ARG A 24 -8.92 3.44 -10.61
N SER A 25 -9.78 2.70 -11.30
CA SER A 25 -9.41 1.90 -12.48
C SER A 25 -8.81 2.68 -13.65
N TYR A 26 -9.03 4.00 -13.70
CA TYR A 26 -8.45 4.89 -14.71
C TYR A 26 -7.12 5.54 -14.28
N ASN A 27 -6.68 5.35 -13.04
CA ASN A 27 -5.42 5.88 -12.49
C ASN A 27 -4.29 4.85 -12.45
N TYR A 28 -4.52 3.65 -12.98
CA TYR A 28 -3.49 2.63 -13.16
C TYR A 28 -3.69 1.87 -14.47
N VAL A 29 -2.59 1.29 -14.97
CA VAL A 29 -2.57 0.39 -16.12
C VAL A 29 -2.20 -1.02 -15.71
N VAL A 30 -2.60 -1.98 -16.54
CA VAL A 30 -2.19 -3.38 -16.44
C VAL A 30 -1.17 -3.66 -17.53
N ASP A 31 0.08 -3.81 -17.12
CA ASP A 31 1.20 -4.24 -17.95
C ASP A 31 1.17 -5.78 -18.06
N ILE A 32 1.15 -6.28 -19.29
CA ILE A 32 1.00 -7.71 -19.60
C ILE A 32 2.24 -8.17 -20.35
N THR A 33 3.06 -8.98 -19.69
CA THR A 33 4.28 -9.54 -20.28
C THR A 33 4.06 -11.03 -20.60
N PRO A 34 4.32 -11.49 -21.84
CA PRO A 34 4.38 -12.92 -22.15
C PRO A 34 5.49 -13.60 -21.35
N ASP A 35 5.19 -14.78 -20.82
CA ASP A 35 6.10 -15.61 -20.02
C ASP A 35 5.93 -17.09 -20.38
N ILE A 36 6.88 -17.94 -20.00
CA ILE A 36 6.90 -19.38 -20.34
C ILE A 36 5.61 -20.08 -19.89
N GLU A 37 5.08 -19.69 -18.73
CA GLU A 37 3.86 -20.28 -18.16
C GLU A 37 2.56 -19.52 -18.52
N GLY A 38 2.61 -18.57 -19.46
CA GLY A 38 1.44 -17.80 -19.92
C GLY A 38 1.67 -16.29 -19.88
N SER A 39 0.84 -15.54 -19.16
CA SER A 39 1.01 -14.09 -19.03
C SER A 39 1.30 -13.70 -17.59
N GLN A 40 2.26 -12.80 -17.42
CA GLN A 40 2.52 -12.07 -16.19
C GLN A 40 1.75 -10.74 -16.23
N PHE A 41 1.05 -10.43 -15.15
CA PHE A 41 0.32 -9.18 -14.99
C PHE A 41 1.03 -8.30 -13.97
N ARG A 42 1.17 -7.02 -14.27
CA ARG A 42 1.69 -6.01 -13.35
C ARG A 42 0.80 -4.77 -13.36
N MET A 43 0.24 -4.42 -12.22
CA MET A 43 -0.50 -3.15 -12.09
C MET A 43 0.45 -2.03 -11.71
N ARG A 44 0.40 -0.94 -12.47
CA ARG A 44 1.23 0.25 -12.30
C ARG A 44 0.33 1.48 -12.28
N ALA A 45 0.45 2.27 -11.22
CA ALA A 45 -0.17 3.59 -11.20
C ALA A 45 0.40 4.45 -12.34
N ILE A 46 -0.45 5.30 -12.91
CA ILE A 46 -0.09 6.28 -13.94
C ILE A 46 -0.34 7.71 -13.46
N ASP A 47 -1.22 7.88 -12.47
CA ASP A 47 -1.47 9.14 -11.80
C ASP A 47 -0.95 9.02 -10.35
N PHE A 48 -0.14 10.00 -9.93
CA PHE A 48 0.47 10.05 -8.60
C PHE A 48 0.14 11.35 -7.87
N ASP A 49 -0.81 12.15 -8.37
CA ASP A 49 -1.15 13.47 -7.83
C ASP A 49 -1.66 13.40 -6.38
N GLN A 50 -2.13 12.23 -5.96
CA GLN A 50 -2.63 11.94 -4.61
C GLN A 50 -1.69 11.06 -3.78
N GLN A 51 -0.40 10.99 -4.12
CA GLN A 51 0.58 10.29 -3.32
C GLN A 51 0.86 11.05 -2.01
N SER A 52 0.66 10.36 -0.88
CA SER A 52 0.97 10.83 0.47
C SER A 52 0.32 12.19 0.76
N PHE A 53 -0.92 12.38 0.33
CA PHE A 53 -1.64 13.65 0.48
C PHE A 53 -2.88 13.53 1.35
N GLU A 54 -3.68 12.48 1.19
CA GLU A 54 -5.00 12.38 1.84
C GLU A 54 -4.99 11.89 3.29
N GLY A 55 -6.00 12.34 4.06
CA GLY A 55 -6.14 11.97 5.48
C GLY A 55 -6.79 10.61 5.72
N ARG A 56 -7.69 10.19 4.82
CA ARG A 56 -8.44 8.93 4.95
C ARG A 56 -7.59 7.74 4.51
N LYS A 57 -7.37 6.77 5.41
CA LYS A 57 -6.63 5.53 5.15
C LYS A 57 -7.23 4.73 3.99
N SER A 58 -8.56 4.70 3.89
CA SER A 58 -9.27 3.98 2.82
C SER A 58 -8.94 4.50 1.42
N PHE A 59 -8.49 5.76 1.30
CA PHE A 59 -8.10 6.35 0.02
C PHE A 59 -6.82 5.74 -0.57
N TYR A 60 -6.00 5.11 0.28
CA TYR A 60 -4.76 4.41 -0.09
C TYR A 60 -4.95 2.92 -0.36
N LEU A 61 -6.21 2.45 -0.34
CA LEU A 61 -6.57 1.06 -0.44
C LEU A 61 -7.48 0.88 -1.66
N PRO A 62 -6.93 0.53 -2.84
CA PRO A 62 -7.68 0.37 -4.09
C PRO A 62 -9.00 -0.40 -3.98
N GLN A 63 -9.10 -1.35 -3.05
CA GLN A 63 -10.33 -2.13 -2.81
C GLN A 63 -11.56 -1.31 -2.39
N TYR A 64 -11.40 -0.06 -1.93
CA TYR A 64 -12.55 0.77 -1.54
C TYR A 64 -13.14 1.59 -2.71
N PHE A 65 -12.52 1.57 -3.89
CA PHE A 65 -13.06 2.23 -5.08
C PHE A 65 -13.99 1.29 -5.84
N LYS A 66 -15.22 1.74 -6.11
CA LYS A 66 -16.28 0.93 -6.73
C LYS A 66 -15.91 0.45 -8.13
N GLU A 67 -15.11 1.24 -8.84
CA GLU A 67 -14.58 0.96 -10.16
C GLU A 67 -13.71 -0.31 -10.17
N ASN A 68 -13.15 -0.70 -9.03
CA ASN A 68 -12.34 -1.90 -8.86
C ASN A 68 -13.18 -3.13 -8.46
N ASN A 69 -14.50 -3.00 -8.27
CA ASN A 69 -15.38 -4.12 -7.91
C ASN A 69 -15.24 -5.36 -8.80
N PRO A 70 -15.13 -5.27 -10.14
CA PRO A 70 -15.00 -6.45 -10.99
C PRO A 70 -13.80 -7.33 -10.63
N ILE A 71 -12.65 -6.72 -10.30
CA ILE A 71 -11.45 -7.47 -9.92
C ILE A 71 -11.46 -7.93 -8.47
N ILE A 72 -12.11 -7.18 -7.57
CA ILE A 72 -12.33 -7.59 -6.18
C ILE A 72 -13.20 -8.85 -6.14
N PHE A 73 -14.32 -8.86 -6.86
CA PHE A 73 -15.20 -10.03 -6.93
C PHE A 73 -14.52 -11.24 -7.57
N LEU A 74 -13.62 -11.02 -8.54
CA LEU A 74 -12.79 -12.09 -9.09
C LEU A 74 -11.87 -12.69 -8.02
N GLY A 75 -11.26 -11.85 -7.18
CA GLY A 75 -10.45 -12.30 -6.04
C GLY A 75 -11.29 -13.11 -5.03
N MET A 76 -12.44 -12.59 -4.61
CA MET A 76 -13.34 -13.26 -3.67
C MET A 76 -13.83 -14.62 -4.18
N LYS A 77 -14.07 -14.75 -5.48
CA LYS A 77 -14.52 -16.01 -6.10
C LYS A 77 -13.44 -17.09 -6.11
N HIS A 78 -12.15 -16.71 -6.20
CA HIS A 78 -11.07 -17.64 -6.50
C HIS A 78 -10.00 -17.78 -5.42
N MET A 79 -10.03 -16.95 -4.36
CA MET A 79 -8.97 -16.92 -3.35
C MET A 79 -9.52 -17.08 -1.95
N ARG A 80 -8.88 -17.95 -1.18
CA ARG A 80 -9.10 -18.06 0.26
C ARG A 80 -8.34 -16.95 0.98
N GLN A 81 -8.77 -16.60 2.18
CA GLN A 81 -8.11 -15.58 3.00
C GLN A 81 -6.62 -15.86 3.23
N GLU A 82 -6.24 -17.13 3.42
CA GLU A 82 -4.85 -17.55 3.57
C GLU A 82 -4.01 -17.20 2.34
N THR A 83 -4.55 -17.43 1.14
CA THR A 83 -3.90 -17.09 -0.13
C THR A 83 -3.74 -15.58 -0.30
N VAL A 84 -4.75 -14.80 0.11
CA VAL A 84 -4.67 -13.33 0.12
C VAL A 84 -3.52 -12.87 1.02
N LYS A 85 -3.47 -13.37 2.26
CA LYS A 85 -2.40 -13.06 3.22
C LYS A 85 -1.03 -13.43 2.68
N GLN A 86 -0.89 -14.60 2.06
CA GLN A 86 0.36 -15.01 1.43
C GLN A 86 0.81 -14.00 0.36
N TYR A 87 -0.07 -13.57 -0.54
CA TYR A 87 0.31 -12.61 -1.58
C TYR A 87 0.64 -11.22 -1.02
N GLN A 88 -0.02 -10.81 0.07
CA GLN A 88 0.36 -9.60 0.79
C GLN A 88 1.78 -9.71 1.35
N LEU A 89 2.10 -10.83 2.03
CA LEU A 89 3.44 -11.09 2.56
C LEU A 89 4.53 -11.19 1.47
N GLU A 90 4.21 -11.80 0.33
CA GLU A 90 5.10 -11.81 -0.84
C GLU A 90 5.44 -10.39 -1.29
N GLU A 91 4.43 -9.51 -1.45
CA GLU A 91 4.69 -8.14 -1.88
C GLU A 91 5.44 -7.33 -0.83
N ARG A 92 5.11 -7.48 0.46
CA ARG A 92 5.85 -6.82 1.54
C ARG A 92 7.32 -7.23 1.57
N SER A 93 7.60 -8.52 1.35
CA SER A 93 8.97 -9.03 1.26
C SER A 93 9.74 -8.40 0.09
N LEU A 94 9.09 -8.22 -1.06
CA LEU A 94 9.68 -7.55 -2.22
C LEU A 94 9.94 -6.06 -1.95
N ILE A 95 9.02 -5.36 -1.29
CA ILE A 95 9.21 -3.96 -0.90
C ILE A 95 10.37 -3.84 0.09
N ALA A 96 10.43 -4.70 1.10
CA ALA A 96 11.49 -4.71 2.10
C ALA A 96 12.87 -4.95 1.48
N ALA A 97 12.97 -5.91 0.56
CA ALA A 97 14.20 -6.16 -0.19
C ALA A 97 14.61 -4.93 -1.00
N ARG A 98 13.66 -4.29 -1.70
CA ARG A 98 13.93 -3.08 -2.49
C ARG A 98 14.48 -1.95 -1.62
N VAL A 99 13.85 -1.65 -0.48
CA VAL A 99 14.29 -0.60 0.44
C VAL A 99 15.74 -0.86 0.91
N LYS A 100 16.08 -2.11 1.23
CA LYS A 100 17.45 -2.48 1.62
C LYS A 100 18.45 -2.31 0.47
N THR A 101 18.10 -2.72 -0.74
CA THR A 101 18.98 -2.61 -1.90
C THR A 101 19.17 -1.16 -2.35
N SER A 102 18.15 -0.31 -2.23
CA SER A 102 18.20 1.12 -2.58
C SER A 102 18.35 2.03 -1.37
N GLY A 103 19.12 1.60 -0.35
CA GLY A 103 19.17 2.27 0.95
C GLY A 103 19.56 3.75 0.85
N VAL A 104 20.57 4.09 0.05
CA VAL A 104 21.02 5.49 -0.13
C VAL A 104 19.91 6.36 -0.73
N GLN A 105 19.28 5.91 -1.82
CA GLN A 105 18.21 6.66 -2.48
C GLN A 105 16.96 6.76 -1.61
N PHE A 106 16.62 5.69 -0.88
CA PHE A 106 15.49 5.66 0.03
C PHE A 106 15.67 6.66 1.17
N THR A 107 16.84 6.66 1.82
CA THR A 107 17.14 7.59 2.90
C THR A 107 17.08 9.03 2.42
N GLY A 108 17.74 9.36 1.29
CA GLY A 108 17.71 10.72 0.76
C GLY A 108 16.30 11.20 0.40
N LEU A 109 15.45 10.33 -0.17
CA LEU A 109 14.04 10.67 -0.44
C LEU A 109 13.28 10.93 0.87
N MET A 110 13.49 10.10 1.89
CA MET A 110 12.75 10.23 3.15
C MET A 110 13.17 11.44 3.96
N GLU A 111 14.45 11.81 3.93
CA GLU A 111 14.94 13.05 4.55
C GLU A 111 14.25 14.28 3.98
N VAL A 112 14.08 14.34 2.64
CA VAL A 112 13.36 15.44 1.98
C VAL A 112 11.87 15.40 2.34
N MET A 113 11.21 14.25 2.18
CA MET A 113 9.77 14.14 2.45
C MET A 113 9.39 14.45 3.90
N VAL A 114 10.25 14.14 4.88
CA VAL A 114 10.01 14.44 6.30
C VAL A 114 10.03 15.94 6.58
N GLN A 115 10.84 16.70 5.84
CA GLN A 115 10.97 18.16 5.99
C GLN A 115 9.94 18.95 5.18
N ASP A 116 9.36 18.34 4.15
CA ASP A 116 8.42 18.98 3.23
C ASP A 116 6.97 18.99 3.77
N GLU A 117 6.22 20.01 3.37
CA GLU A 117 4.79 20.15 3.70
C GLU A 117 3.93 19.46 2.62
N LEU A 118 3.82 18.13 2.71
CA LEU A 118 3.10 17.34 1.71
C LEU A 118 1.57 17.37 1.87
N SER A 119 1.04 17.79 3.01
CA SER A 119 -0.39 17.77 3.30
C SER A 119 -0.74 18.71 4.45
N THR A 120 -2.03 18.88 4.72
CA THR A 120 -2.54 19.74 5.79
C THR A 120 -2.45 19.07 7.16
N GLU A 121 -2.33 19.86 8.23
CA GLU A 121 -2.31 19.35 9.61
C GLU A 121 -3.54 18.49 9.95
N GLU A 122 -4.72 18.87 9.45
CA GLU A 122 -5.96 18.10 9.62
C GLU A 122 -5.84 16.69 9.05
N LYS A 123 -5.33 16.57 7.80
CA LYS A 123 -5.18 15.29 7.11
C LYS A 123 -4.10 14.43 7.76
N ILE A 124 -2.99 15.04 8.17
CA ILE A 124 -1.93 14.37 8.93
C ILE A 124 -2.50 13.83 10.25
N GLY A 125 -3.26 14.65 10.97
CA GLY A 125 -3.92 14.30 12.21
C GLY A 125 -4.90 13.13 12.05
N GLN A 126 -5.73 13.15 11.02
CA GLN A 126 -6.63 12.04 10.72
C GLN A 126 -5.87 10.75 10.39
N LEU A 127 -4.91 10.83 9.45
CA LEU A 127 -4.26 9.63 8.93
C LEU A 127 -3.44 8.91 9.99
N LYS A 128 -2.74 9.65 10.86
CA LYS A 128 -1.94 9.02 11.92
C LYS A 128 -2.79 8.27 12.93
N GLU A 129 -3.99 8.76 13.25
CA GLU A 129 -4.95 8.07 14.12
C GLU A 129 -5.48 6.80 13.44
N GLU A 130 -5.89 6.89 12.17
CA GLU A 130 -6.38 5.74 11.41
C GLU A 130 -5.31 4.65 11.22
N LEU A 131 -4.04 5.03 11.00
CA LEU A 131 -2.92 4.10 10.88
C LEU A 131 -2.50 3.53 12.24
N ALA A 132 -2.50 4.33 13.31
CA ALA A 132 -2.26 3.84 14.66
C ALA A 132 -3.25 2.74 15.03
N TYR A 133 -4.53 2.97 14.75
CA TYR A 133 -5.60 2.00 14.95
C TYR A 133 -5.41 0.75 14.05
N HIS A 134 -5.18 0.95 12.75
CA HIS A 134 -5.03 -0.15 11.79
C HIS A 134 -3.87 -1.10 12.12
N HIS A 135 -2.71 -0.54 12.49
CA HIS A 135 -1.53 -1.32 12.82
C HIS A 135 -1.46 -1.74 14.30
N LYS A 136 -2.39 -1.27 15.14
CA LYS A 136 -2.32 -1.31 16.61
C LYS A 136 -0.95 -0.86 17.12
N ASN A 137 -0.48 0.27 16.61
CA ASN A 137 0.84 0.80 16.91
C ASN A 137 0.79 2.30 17.20
N SER A 138 1.13 2.67 18.43
CA SER A 138 1.09 4.07 18.89
C SER A 138 2.21 4.96 18.34
N LEU A 139 3.18 4.40 17.59
CA LEU A 139 4.26 5.18 16.99
C LEU A 139 3.73 6.26 16.03
N PHE A 140 2.63 5.99 15.33
CA PHE A 140 2.03 6.95 14.41
C PHE A 140 1.57 8.24 15.10
N HIS A 141 1.12 8.20 16.36
CA HIS A 141 0.70 9.43 17.08
C HIS A 141 1.83 10.46 17.22
N LYS A 142 3.09 9.99 17.18
CA LYS A 142 4.30 10.84 17.28
C LYS A 142 4.64 11.55 15.96
N CYS A 143 4.06 11.12 14.84
CA CYS A 143 4.28 11.76 13.54
C CYS A 143 3.66 13.17 13.54
N LYS A 144 4.43 14.12 13.04
CA LYS A 144 4.11 15.53 12.85
C LYS A 144 4.00 15.90 11.38
N THR A 145 4.77 15.24 10.51
CA THR A 145 4.69 15.45 9.05
C THR A 145 4.22 14.20 8.33
N MET A 146 3.71 14.38 7.11
CA MET A 146 3.27 13.26 6.29
C MET A 146 4.45 12.36 5.86
N GLY A 147 5.64 12.94 5.65
CA GLY A 147 6.85 12.17 5.41
C GLY A 147 7.20 11.24 6.59
N GLU A 148 7.01 11.70 7.83
CA GLU A 148 7.20 10.84 9.01
C GLU A 148 6.17 9.70 9.07
N ILE A 149 4.92 9.94 8.65
CA ILE A 149 3.90 8.88 8.54
C ILE A 149 4.34 7.83 7.51
N VAL A 150 4.74 8.25 6.31
CA VAL A 150 5.21 7.35 5.24
C VAL A 150 6.42 6.54 5.74
N LEU A 151 7.41 7.20 6.33
CA LEU A 151 8.60 6.55 6.87
C LEU A 151 8.24 5.53 7.95
N THR A 152 7.37 5.89 8.90
CA THR A 152 6.91 5.01 9.97
C THR A 152 6.20 3.79 9.41
N ASN A 153 5.32 3.98 8.41
CA ASN A 153 4.59 2.89 7.76
C ASN A 153 5.56 1.89 7.07
N ILE A 154 6.57 2.39 6.37
CA ILE A 154 7.60 1.57 5.73
C ILE A 154 8.48 0.87 6.78
N GLN A 155 8.88 1.56 7.85
CA GLN A 155 9.68 0.98 8.93
C GLN A 155 8.95 -0.16 9.64
N LEU A 156 7.64 -0.05 9.87
CA LEU A 156 6.83 -1.12 10.45
C LEU A 156 6.83 -2.38 9.58
N LEU A 157 6.81 -2.21 8.24
CA LEU A 157 6.94 -3.32 7.31
C LEU A 157 8.31 -4.00 7.37
N LEU A 158 9.37 -3.27 7.74
CA LEU A 158 10.74 -3.80 7.87
C LEU A 158 10.98 -4.52 9.20
N GLN A 159 10.13 -4.31 10.21
CA GLN A 159 10.25 -5.00 11.50
C GLN A 159 9.88 -6.48 11.32
N LYS A 160 10.79 -7.37 11.76
CA LYS A 160 10.74 -8.83 11.52
C LYS A 160 9.48 -9.53 12.06
N ASP A 161 8.74 -8.91 12.98
CA ASP A 161 7.62 -9.52 13.71
C ASP A 161 6.29 -8.76 13.55
N PHE A 162 5.93 -8.32 12.34
CA PHE A 162 4.62 -7.72 12.12
C PHE A 162 3.51 -8.78 12.08
N LYS A 163 2.84 -9.02 13.21
CA LYS A 163 1.50 -9.63 13.27
C LYS A 163 0.46 -8.54 13.01
N GLN A 164 -0.10 -8.50 11.81
CA GLN A 164 -1.19 -7.57 11.51
C GLN A 164 -2.38 -7.85 12.45
N SER A 165 -2.92 -6.78 13.01
CA SER A 165 -4.23 -6.81 13.62
C SER A 165 -5.28 -6.77 12.52
N ILE A 166 -5.80 -7.95 12.22
CA ILE A 166 -6.84 -8.12 11.21
C ILE A 166 -8.14 -7.56 11.80
N LEU A 167 -8.64 -6.47 11.21
CA LEU A 167 -10.05 -6.10 11.30
C LEU A 167 -10.78 -6.76 10.14
N TYR A 168 -11.21 -7.98 10.38
CA TYR A 168 -12.47 -8.46 9.83
C TYR A 168 -13.26 -8.86 11.09
N GLU A 169 -14.22 -8.01 11.46
CA GLU A 169 -15.29 -8.44 12.35
C GLU A 169 -15.95 -9.67 11.70
N GLU A 170 -16.22 -10.68 12.53
CA GLU A 170 -17.17 -11.76 12.19
C GLU A 170 -18.54 -11.18 11.85
#